data_AF-A0A0F9N949-F1
#
_entry.id   AF-A0A0F9N949-F1
#
_cell.length_a   1.000
_cell.length_b   1.000
_cell.length_c   1.000
_cell.angle_alpha   90.00
_cell.angle_beta   90.00
_cell.angle_gamma   90.00
#
_symmetry.space_group_name_H-M   'P 1'
#
loop_
_entity.id
_entity.type
_entity.pdbx_description
1 polymer ?
#
loop_
_entity_poly.entity_id
_entity_poly.type
_entity_poly.pdbx_seq_one_letter_code
_entity_poly.pdbx_strand_id
1 'polypeptide(L)' 'MRGDLAVGPFLGAADMTDKKVWLEESGGGFRASAEIAGRTVSEYGKSPLVAVLRLAGRLVEIAETGGK' A
#
# COMPACT_ATOMS: atom_id res chain seq x y z
N MET A 1 12.06 -0.68 -12.21
CA MET A 1 12.61 0.51 -11.53
C MET A 1 12.00 0.53 -10.14
N ARG A 2 12.79 0.54 -9.05
CA ARG A 2 12.29 0.54 -7.66
C ARG A 2 12.33 1.97 -7.16
N GLY A 3 11.19 2.54 -6.81
CA GLY A 3 11.09 3.90 -6.27
C GLY A 3 10.40 3.85 -4.91
N ASP A 4 11.10 4.25 -3.86
CA ASP A 4 10.54 4.36 -2.52
C ASP A 4 9.82 5.72 -2.41
N LEU A 5 8.52 5.70 -2.08
CA LEU A 5 7.74 6.91 -1.83
C LEU A 5 7.65 7.14 -0.32
N ALA A 6 8.35 8.16 0.19
CA ALA A 6 8.22 8.60 1.57
C ALA A 6 6.94 9.42 1.73
N VAL A 7 5.98 8.94 2.53
CA VAL A 7 4.77 9.70 2.90
C VAL A 7 5.06 10.40 4.22
N GLY A 8 5.17 11.74 4.18
CA GLY A 8 5.45 12.59 5.34
C GLY A 8 4.29 12.71 6.36
N PRO A 9 4.48 13.46 7.46
CA PRO A 9 3.84 13.24 8.77
C PRO A 9 2.43 13.86 8.89
N PHE A 10 1.51 13.57 7.97
CA PHE A 10 0.14 14.11 8.00
C PHE A 10 -0.85 13.34 8.87
N LEU A 11 -0.42 12.27 9.55
CA LEU A 11 -1.24 11.51 10.49
C LEU A 11 -0.42 11.31 11.77
N GLY A 12 -1.02 11.60 12.92
CA GLY A 12 -0.37 11.52 14.23
C GLY A 12 0.40 10.21 14.40
N ALA A 13 1.55 10.30 15.08
CA ALA A 13 2.54 9.24 15.23
C ALA A 13 1.98 7.94 15.85
N ALA A 14 1.27 7.15 15.05
CA ALA A 14 1.35 5.71 15.14
C ALA A 14 2.73 5.33 14.62
N ASP A 15 3.48 4.56 15.38
CA ASP A 15 4.80 4.07 15.00
C ASP A 15 4.72 3.39 13.62
N MET A 16 5.12 4.13 12.59
CA MET A 16 5.09 3.72 11.18
C MET A 16 6.46 3.24 10.71
N THR A 17 7.41 3.08 11.64
CA THR A 17 8.67 2.42 11.34
C THR A 17 8.37 1.04 10.71
N ASP A 18 8.97 0.81 9.54
CA ASP A 18 8.90 -0.42 8.74
C ASP A 18 7.68 -0.70 7.84
N LYS A 19 6.73 0.22 7.67
CA LYS A 19 5.67 0.01 6.65
C LYS A 19 6.17 0.37 5.25
N LYS A 20 6.59 -0.65 4.49
CA LYS A 20 7.01 -0.51 3.09
C LYS A 20 5.82 -0.62 2.16
N VAL A 21 5.61 0.40 1.33
CA VAL A 21 4.70 0.38 0.17
C VAL A 21 5.56 0.48 -1.08
N TRP A 22 5.34 -0.38 -2.05
CA TRP A 22 6.09 -0.35 -3.30
C TRP A 22 5.17 -0.57 -4.51
N LEU A 23 5.66 -0.13 -5.67
CA LEU A 23 4.99 -0.23 -6.96
C LEU A 23 5.85 -1.00 -7.95
N GLU A 24 5.21 -1.89 -8.70
CA GLU A 24 5.84 -2.69 -9.75
C GLU A 24 5.01 -2.63 -11.02
N GLU A 25 5.69 -2.58 -12.16
CA GLU A 25 5.05 -2.78 -13.46
C GLU A 25 4.88 -4.27 -13.72
N SER A 26 3.68 -4.70 -14.12
CA SER A 26 3.34 -6.10 -14.34
C SER A 26 2.33 -6.23 -15.49
N GLY A 27 2.71 -6.94 -16.56
CA GLY A 27 1.80 -7.35 -17.64
C GLY A 27 1.00 -6.23 -18.31
N GLY A 28 1.58 -5.03 -18.44
CA GLY A 28 0.88 -3.87 -19.02
C GLY A 28 0.03 -3.06 -18.02
N GLY A 29 0.20 -3.30 -16.72
CA GLY A 29 -0.40 -2.51 -15.64
C GLY A 29 0.56 -2.33 -14.47
N PHE A 30 0.02 -1.87 -13.35
CA PHE A 30 0.78 -1.60 -12.12
C PHE A 30 0.21 -2.42 -10.96
N ARG A 31 1.10 -2.93 -10.12
CA ARG A 31 0.81 -3.60 -8.86
C ARG A 31 1.35 -2.76 -7.73
N ALA A 32 0.48 -2.36 -6.81
CA ALA A 32 0.86 -1.74 -5.56
C ALA A 32 0.82 -2.79 -4.45
N SER A 33 1.85 -2.82 -3.62
CA SER A 33 1.98 -3.80 -2.53
C SER A 33 2.38 -3.11 -1.24
N ALA A 34 1.89 -3.62 -0.11
CA ALA A 34 2.27 -3.20 1.23
C ALA A 34 2.56 -4.40 2.13
N GLU A 35 3.53 -4.26 3.01
CA GLU A 35 3.80 -5.24 4.08
C GLU A 35 3.18 -4.76 5.40
N ILE A 36 2.35 -5.60 6.01
CA ILE A 36 1.66 -5.33 7.26
C ILE A 36 1.71 -6.58 8.14
N ALA A 37 2.30 -6.46 9.34
CA ALA A 37 2.39 -7.56 10.31
C ALA A 37 2.96 -8.86 9.71
N GLY A 38 4.00 -8.76 8.87
CA GLY A 38 4.65 -9.89 8.20
C GLY A 38 3.83 -10.52 7.07
N ARG A 39 2.75 -9.87 6.60
CA ARG A 39 1.92 -10.30 5.47
C ARG A 39 1.95 -9.26 4.36
N THR A 40 1.96 -9.73 3.12
CA THR A 40 1.89 -8.85 1.94
C THR A 40 0.46 -8.72 1.44
N VAL A 41 -0.01 -7.49 1.30
CA VAL A 41 -1.27 -7.14 0.62
C VAL A 41 -0.92 -6.50 -0.71
N SER A 42 -1.59 -6.87 -1.80
CA SER A 42 -1.29 -6.36 -3.13
C SER A 42 -2.56 -6.13 -3.94
N GLU A 43 -2.57 -5.04 -4.73
CA GLU A 43 -3.67 -4.67 -5.61
C GLU A 43 -3.18 -4.25 -6.99
N TYR A 44 -3.99 -4.55 -8.02
CA TYR A 44 -3.67 -4.24 -9.42
C TYR A 44 -4.50 -3.07 -9.96
N GLY A 45 -3.86 -2.24 -10.79
CA GLY A 45 -4.48 -1.13 -11.51
C GLY A 45 -3.93 -0.96 -12.93
N LYS A 46 -4.73 -0.35 -13.80
CA LYS A 46 -4.31 0.01 -15.17
C LYS A 46 -3.30 1.16 -15.20
N SER A 47 -3.18 1.92 -14.12
CA SER A 47 -2.20 2.98 -13.92
C SER A 47 -1.66 2.94 -12.49
N PRO A 48 -0.52 3.59 -12.20
CA PRO A 48 0.08 3.58 -10.86
C PRO A 48 -0.89 4.12 -9.81
N LEU A 49 -1.55 5.24 -10.11
CA LEU A 49 -2.50 5.88 -9.19
C LEU A 49 -3.68 4.96 -8.85
N VAL A 50 -4.23 4.26 -9.86
CA VAL A 50 -5.35 3.32 -9.64
C VAL A 50 -4.91 2.15 -8.75
N ALA A 51 -3.70 1.63 -8.95
CA ALA A 51 -3.17 0.55 -8.11
C ALA A 51 -3.01 1.01 -6.65
N VAL A 52 -2.48 2.21 -6.41
CA VAL A 52 -2.33 2.78 -5.06
C VAL A 52 -3.68 3.03 -4.39
N LEU A 53 -4.65 3.62 -5.09
CA LEU A 53 -5.97 3.90 -4.52
C LEU A 53 -6.73 2.61 -4.14
N ARG A 54 -6.62 1.56 -4.96
CA ARG A 54 -7.18 0.24 -4.65
C ARG A 54 -6.52 -0.38 -3.43
N LEU A 55 -5.18 -0.34 -3.37
CA LEU A 55 -4.45 -0.81 -2.20
C LEU A 55 -4.89 -0.06 -0.94
N ALA A 56 -4.96 1.27 -0.98
CA ALA A 56 -5.39 2.08 0.15
C ALA A 56 -6.79 1.69 0.64
N GLY A 57 -7.76 1.50 -0.27
CA GLY A 57 -9.10 1.02 0.07
C GLY A 57 -9.06 -0.34 0.78
N ARG A 58 -8.28 -1.29 0.25
CA ARG A 58 -8.13 -2.62 0.86
C ARG A 58 -7.50 -2.55 2.26
N LEU A 59 -6.54 -1.65 2.47
CA LEU A 59 -5.91 -1.47 3.78
C LEU A 59 -6.88 -0.88 4.82
N VAL A 60 -7.74 0.06 4.41
CA VAL A 60 -8.80 0.59 5.28
C VAL A 60 -9.78 -0.51 5.68
N GLU A 61 -10.24 -1.34 4.74
CA GLU A 61 -11.11 -2.48 5.04
C GLU A 61 -10.49 -3.46 6.05
N ILE A 62 -9.20 -3.77 5.89
CA ILE A 62 -8.47 -4.65 6.83
C ILE A 62 -8.40 -4.02 8.22
N ALA A 63 -8.13 -2.72 8.30
CA ALA A 63 -8.08 -2.01 9.58
C ALA A 63 -9.45 -2.00 10.30
N GLU A 64 -10.54 -1.83 9.56
CA GLU A 64 -11.90 -1.83 10.12
C GLU A 64 -12.39 -3.23 10.54
N THR A 65 -11.95 -4.27 9.84
CA THR A 65 -12.35 -5.67 10.13
C THR A 65 -11.47 -6.35 11.18
N GLY A 66 -10.19 -5.98 11.26
CA GLY A 66 -9.26 -6.51 12.27
C GLY A 66 -9.40 -5.90 13.66
N GLY A 67 -10.18 -4.82 13.81
CA GLY A 67 -10.49 -4.18 15.09
C GLY A 67 -11.78 -4.65 15.77
N LYS A 68 -12.45 -5.67 15.23
CA LYS A 68 -13.66 -6.30 15.79
C LYS A 68 -13.36 -7.66 16.40
#